data_AF-A0AAD9UK88-F1
#
_entry.id   AF-A0AAD9UK88-F1
#
_cell.length_a   1.000
_cell.length_b   1.000
_cell.length_c   1.000
_cell.angle_alpha   90.00
_cell.angle_beta   90.00
_cell.angle_gamma   90.00
#
_symmetry.space_group_name_H-M   'P 1'
#
loop_
_entity.id
_entity.type
_entity.pdbx_description
1 polymer ?
#
loop_
_entity_poly.entity_id
_entity_poly.type
_entity_poly.pdbx_seq_one_letter_code
_entity_poly.pdbx_strand_id
1 'polypeptide(L)'
;MTSPATLKTRARHVRDTWGKRCDVLLFASDYRNDKFPTINITVPHGRDHLLMKSTKTFDYVYAHHRDEADWFLKADDDTYVILENLRHMLSSYNPREALSFGHAFVTKSHFFRWVY
;
A
#
# COMPACT_ATOMS: atom_id res chain seq x y z
N MET A 1 -0.51 2.77 4.16
CA MET A 1 0.45 3.83 4.47
C MET A 1 -0.02 4.55 5.71
N THR A 2 0.91 4.91 6.60
CA THR A 2 0.58 5.59 7.85
C THR A 2 1.66 6.63 8.19
N SER A 3 1.47 7.32 9.31
CA SER A 3 2.40 8.34 9.83
C SER A 3 2.49 8.24 11.35
N PRO A 4 3.55 8.79 11.98
CA PRO A 4 3.69 8.77 13.44
C PRO A 4 2.44 9.27 14.19
N ALA A 5 1.77 10.28 13.66
CA ALA A 5 0.57 10.88 14.26
C ALA A 5 -0.66 9.95 14.19
N THR A 6 -0.75 9.09 13.19
CA THR A 6 -1.92 8.25 12.92
C THR A 6 -1.74 6.78 13.32
N LEU A 7 -0.55 6.37 13.74
CA LEU A 7 -0.28 4.99 14.16
C LEU A 7 -1.23 4.47 15.24
N LYS A 8 -1.42 5.24 16.31
CA LYS A 8 -2.24 4.82 17.47
C LYS A 8 -3.74 4.96 17.22
N THR A 9 -4.13 5.94 16.39
CA THR A 9 -5.53 6.35 16.20
C THR A 9 -6.17 5.76 14.94
N ARG A 10 -5.36 5.25 13.99
CA ARG A 10 -5.85 4.71 12.71
C ARG A 10 -5.22 3.36 12.38
N ALA A 11 -3.89 3.29 12.23
CA ALA A 11 -3.21 2.07 11.80
C ALA A 11 -3.43 0.88 12.75
N ARG A 12 -3.56 1.14 14.05
CA ARG A 12 -3.99 0.13 15.04
C ARG A 12 -5.30 -0.54 14.65
N HIS A 13 -6.30 0.21 14.20
CA HIS A 13 -7.60 -0.35 13.83
C HIS A 13 -7.48 -1.21 12.58
N VAL A 14 -6.68 -0.82 11.59
CA VAL A 14 -6.37 -1.69 10.44
C VAL A 14 -5.76 -3.01 10.92
N ARG A 15 -4.71 -2.96 11.75
CA ARG A 15 -4.06 -4.13 12.34
C ARG A 15 -5.02 -5.02 13.11
N ASP A 16 -5.91 -4.41 13.89
CA ASP A 16 -6.79 -5.14 14.81
C ASP A 16 -8.08 -5.65 14.14
N THR A 17 -8.38 -5.20 12.92
CA THR A 17 -9.56 -5.57 12.13
C THR A 17 -9.19 -6.33 10.85
N TRP A 18 -9.40 -5.72 9.67
CA TRP A 18 -9.26 -6.37 8.38
C TRP A 18 -7.83 -6.78 8.04
N GLY A 19 -6.83 -6.09 8.60
CA GLY A 19 -5.42 -6.43 8.40
C GLY A 19 -5.04 -7.82 8.92
N LYS A 20 -5.76 -8.36 9.92
CA LYS A 20 -5.57 -9.73 10.41
C LYS A 20 -5.84 -10.81 9.36
N ARG A 21 -6.57 -10.45 8.30
CA ARG A 21 -6.92 -11.36 7.21
C ARG A 21 -5.93 -11.31 6.05
N CYS A 22 -4.94 -10.41 6.08
CA CYS A 22 -3.86 -10.41 5.10
C CYS A 22 -2.86 -11.53 5.41
N ASP A 23 -2.31 -12.14 4.36
CA ASP A 23 -1.25 -13.16 4.50
C ASP A 23 0.05 -12.51 4.99
N VAL A 24 0.39 -11.34 4.44
CA VAL A 24 1.45 -10.46 4.91
C VAL A 24 0.88 -9.04 5.11
N LEU A 25 1.12 -8.43 6.28
CA LEU A 25 0.67 -7.08 6.59
C LEU A 25 1.86 -6.18 6.95
N LEU A 26 2.11 -5.15 6.15
CA LEU A 26 3.17 -4.19 6.35
C LEU A 26 2.61 -2.78 6.56
N PHE A 27 3.21 -2.04 7.50
CA PHE A 27 2.86 -0.64 7.74
C PHE A 27 4.02 0.27 7.34
N ALA A 28 3.90 0.92 6.18
CA ALA A 28 4.90 1.89 5.73
C ALA A 28 4.73 3.24 6.43
N SER A 29 5.81 3.75 7.02
CA SER A 29 5.90 5.05 7.67
C SER A 29 7.28 5.68 7.43
N ASP A 30 7.35 7.01 7.43
CA ASP A 30 8.61 7.80 7.38
C ASP A 30 9.35 7.84 8.73
N TYR A 31 9.02 6.91 9.63
CA TYR A 31 9.59 6.80 10.96
C TYR A 31 9.53 5.34 11.42
N ARG A 32 10.62 4.88 12.06
CA ARG A 32 10.69 3.57 12.71
C ARG A 32 10.06 3.64 14.10
N ASN A 33 9.08 2.78 14.37
CA ASN A 33 8.49 2.66 15.70
C ASN A 33 8.71 1.24 16.26
N ASP A 34 9.52 1.09 17.31
CA ASP A 34 9.79 -0.25 17.86
C ASP A 34 8.57 -0.90 18.55
N LYS A 35 7.52 -0.12 18.86
CA LYS A 35 6.27 -0.61 19.45
C LYS A 35 5.19 -0.95 18.42
N PHE A 36 5.42 -0.63 17.15
CA PHE A 36 4.47 -0.91 16.08
C PHE A 36 5.29 -1.20 14.82
N PRO A 37 5.27 -2.42 14.27
CA PRO A 37 6.23 -2.87 13.26
C PRO A 37 6.04 -2.12 11.93
N THR A 38 6.58 -0.89 11.87
CA THR A 38 6.59 -0.07 10.68
C THR A 38 7.85 -0.35 9.88
N ILE A 39 7.69 -0.46 8.55
CA ILE A 39 8.83 -0.36 7.65
C ILE A 39 9.17 1.12 7.52
N ASN A 40 10.43 1.45 7.78
CA ASN A 40 10.91 2.82 7.66
C ASN A 40 11.24 3.09 6.19
N ILE A 41 10.39 3.91 5.56
CA ILE A 41 10.65 4.41 4.21
C ILE A 41 11.43 5.72 4.35
N THR A 42 12.71 5.72 3.96
CA THR A 42 13.61 6.90 4.06
C THR A 42 13.23 7.95 3.03
N VAL A 43 12.17 8.72 3.33
CA VAL A 43 11.65 9.80 2.49
C VAL A 43 11.28 10.99 3.36
N PRO A 44 11.34 12.23 2.84
CA PRO A 44 10.99 13.40 3.62
C PRO A 44 9.55 13.33 4.16
N HIS A 45 9.35 13.92 5.33
CA HIS A 45 8.04 14.00 5.96
C HIS A 45 7.08 14.88 5.14
N GLY A 46 5.78 14.66 5.31
CA GLY A 46 4.73 15.44 4.63
C GLY A 46 4.00 14.70 3.52
N ARG A 47 2.94 15.34 3.01
CA ARG A 47 2.04 14.79 1.99
C ARG A 47 2.52 15.05 0.56
N ASP A 48 3.40 16.03 0.36
CA ASP A 48 3.92 16.37 -0.97
C ASP A 48 4.79 15.24 -1.57
N HIS A 49 5.21 14.30 -0.73
CA HIS A 49 6.03 13.15 -1.10
C HIS A 49 5.25 11.81 -1.16
N LEU A 50 3.92 11.83 -1.25
CA LEU A 50 3.10 10.61 -1.24
C LEU A 50 3.44 9.63 -2.38
N LEU A 51 3.78 10.15 -3.56
CA LEU A 51 4.23 9.31 -4.68
C LEU A 51 5.54 8.60 -4.32
N MET A 52 6.55 9.36 -3.86
CA MET A 52 7.84 8.79 -3.44
C MET A 52 7.69 7.78 -2.31
N LYS A 53 6.81 8.07 -1.33
CA LYS A 53 6.47 7.14 -0.24
C LYS A 53 5.93 5.82 -0.79
N SER A 54 5.03 5.89 -1.76
CA SER A 54 4.42 4.71 -2.39
C SER A 54 5.46 3.94 -3.20
N THR A 55 6.25 4.61 -4.04
CA THR A 55 7.33 3.99 -4.81
C THR A 55 8.35 3.29 -3.90
N LYS A 56 8.85 3.95 -2.85
CA LYS A 56 9.81 3.35 -1.91
C LYS A 56 9.23 2.19 -1.11
N THR A 57 7.93 2.23 -0.83
CA THR A 57 7.23 1.10 -0.22
C THR A 57 7.22 -0.11 -1.16
N PHE A 58 6.93 0.10 -2.44
CA PHE A 58 6.96 -0.99 -3.43
C PHE A 58 8.39 -1.48 -3.71
N ASP A 59 9.41 -0.61 -3.73
CA ASP A 59 10.83 -1.03 -3.79
C ASP A 59 11.16 -2.01 -2.64
N TYR A 60 10.72 -1.68 -1.42
CA TYR A 60 10.93 -2.53 -0.25
C TYR A 60 10.22 -3.88 -0.38
N VAL A 61 8.94 -3.85 -0.77
CA VAL A 61 8.13 -5.06 -0.99
C VAL A 61 8.75 -5.94 -2.06
N TYR A 62 9.23 -5.36 -3.16
CA TYR A 62 9.90 -6.11 -4.21
C TYR A 62 11.20 -6.75 -3.73
N ALA A 63 11.99 -6.04 -2.93
CA ALA A 63 13.27 -6.56 -2.44
C ALA A 63 13.12 -7.67 -1.39
N HIS A 64 12.03 -7.67 -0.59
CA HIS A 64 11.91 -8.56 0.57
C HIS A 64 10.76 -9.56 0.49
N HIS A 65 9.69 -9.24 -0.24
CA HIS A 65 8.42 -9.99 -0.20
C HIS A 65 7.87 -10.37 -1.58
N ARG A 66 8.62 -10.14 -2.67
CA ARG A 66 8.18 -10.42 -4.05
C ARG A 66 7.70 -11.84 -4.29
N ASP A 67 8.30 -12.81 -3.59
CA ASP A 67 8.02 -14.24 -3.79
C ASP A 67 7.13 -14.79 -2.65
N GLU A 68 6.62 -13.93 -1.77
CA GLU A 68 5.74 -14.31 -0.65
C GLU A 68 4.23 -14.15 -0.97
N ALA A 69 3.88 -13.47 -2.07
CA ALA A 69 2.49 -13.22 -2.43
C ALA A 69 2.30 -13.08 -3.94
N ASP A 70 1.14 -13.53 -4.43
CA ASP A 70 0.70 -13.36 -5.82
C ASP A 70 0.17 -11.94 -6.09
N TRP A 71 -0.35 -11.26 -5.07
CA TRP A 71 -1.01 -9.95 -5.19
C TRP A 71 -0.55 -9.01 -4.08
N PHE A 72 -0.29 -7.76 -4.44
CA PHE A 72 0.11 -6.71 -3.51
C PHE A 72 -0.93 -5.59 -3.49
N LEU A 73 -1.34 -5.17 -2.29
CA LEU A 73 -2.32 -4.11 -2.08
C LEU A 73 -1.69 -2.93 -1.33
N LYS A 74 -1.81 -1.73 -1.90
CA LYS A 74 -1.58 -0.48 -1.18
C LYS A 74 -2.91 0.08 -0.69
N ALA A 75 -3.04 0.27 0.61
CA ALA A 75 -4.16 0.95 1.25
C ALA A 75 -3.66 1.98 2.27
N ASP A 76 -4.44 3.01 2.57
CA ASP A 76 -4.13 4.00 3.61
C ASP A 76 -4.75 3.61 4.96
N ASP A 77 -4.29 4.22 6.04
CA ASP A 77 -4.70 3.84 7.40
C ASP A 77 -6.14 4.24 7.78
N ASP A 78 -6.81 5.00 6.91
CA ASP A 78 -8.24 5.33 6.95
C ASP A 78 -9.08 4.54 5.94
N THR A 79 -8.51 3.48 5.33
CA THR A 79 -9.22 2.57 4.42
C THR A 79 -9.70 1.31 5.15
N TYR A 80 -10.88 0.81 4.76
CA TYR A 80 -11.38 -0.51 5.17
C TYR A 80 -11.54 -1.42 3.94
N VAL A 81 -11.01 -2.64 4.01
CA VAL A 81 -11.04 -3.60 2.90
C VAL A 81 -11.70 -4.90 3.37
N ILE A 82 -12.62 -5.44 2.55
CA ILE A 82 -13.18 -6.78 2.74
C ILE A 82 -12.30 -7.75 1.95
N LEU A 83 -11.34 -8.39 2.62
CA LEU A 83 -10.32 -9.24 1.99
C LEU A 83 -10.92 -10.44 1.27
N GLU A 84 -12.04 -10.96 1.77
CA GLU A 84 -12.79 -12.07 1.16
C GLU A 84 -13.33 -11.68 -0.21
N ASN A 85 -13.92 -10.48 -0.33
CA ASN A 85 -14.41 -9.96 -1.61
C ASN A 85 -13.25 -9.66 -2.56
N LEU A 86 -12.15 -9.11 -2.05
CA LEU A 86 -10.95 -8.85 -2.86
C LEU A 86 -10.38 -10.16 -3.41
N ARG A 87 -10.20 -11.19 -2.58
CA ARG A 87 -9.71 -12.51 -3.01
C ARG A 87 -10.67 -13.16 -4.00
N HIS A 88 -11.97 -13.06 -3.78
CA HIS A 88 -12.96 -13.57 -4.72
C HIS A 88 -12.82 -12.90 -6.10
N MET A 89 -12.70 -11.57 -6.14
CA MET A 89 -12.46 -10.84 -7.40
C MET A 89 -11.15 -11.25 -8.08
N LEU A 90 -10.06 -11.39 -7.32
CA LEU A 90 -8.74 -11.74 -7.86
C LEU A 90 -8.66 -13.20 -8.34
N SER A 91 -9.52 -14.08 -7.82
CA SER A 91 -9.50 -15.52 -8.14
C SER A 91 -9.69 -15.85 -9.63
N SER A 92 -10.28 -14.93 -10.39
CA SER A 92 -10.49 -15.08 -11.84
C SER A 92 -9.31 -14.62 -12.71
N TYR A 93 -8.26 -14.06 -12.11
CA TYR A 93 -7.12 -13.48 -12.83
C TYR A 93 -5.85 -14.29 -12.63
N ASN A 94 -5.01 -14.35 -13.66
CA ASN A 94 -3.70 -14.98 -13.61
C ASN A 94 -2.68 -14.04 -12.93
N PRO A 95 -2.10 -14.39 -11.77
CA PRO A 95 -1.16 -13.51 -11.06
C PRO A 95 0.18 -13.34 -11.78
N ARG A 96 0.46 -14.15 -12.82
CA ARG A 96 1.67 -13.99 -13.67
C ARG A 96 1.52 -12.90 -14.73
N GLU A 97 0.32 -12.35 -14.90
CA GLU A 97 0.07 -11.25 -15.82
C GLU A 97 0.31 -9.90 -15.14
N ALA A 98 0.83 -8.92 -15.89
CA ALA A 98 1.07 -7.57 -15.40
C ALA A 98 -0.25 -6.80 -15.27
N LEU A 99 -1.01 -7.08 -14.21
CA LEU A 99 -2.31 -6.48 -13.93
C LEU A 99 -2.26 -5.50 -12.76
N SER A 100 -3.04 -4.42 -12.86
CA SER A 100 -3.27 -3.50 -11.76
C SER A 100 -4.73 -3.07 -11.74
N PHE A 101 -5.30 -2.98 -10.54
CA PHE A 101 -6.69 -2.60 -10.33
C PHE A 101 -6.77 -1.38 -9.42
N GLY A 102 -7.77 -0.54 -9.67
CA GLY A 102 -8.02 0.64 -8.84
C GLY A 102 -9.12 1.49 -9.42
N HIS A 103 -9.43 2.59 -8.73
CA HIS A 103 -10.30 3.62 -9.26
C HIS A 103 -9.47 4.63 -10.06
N ALA A 104 -9.55 4.53 -11.40
CA ALA A 104 -8.84 5.47 -12.28
C ALA A 104 -9.52 6.84 -12.24
N PHE A 105 -8.86 7.81 -11.59
CA PHE A 105 -9.27 9.21 -11.67
C PHE A 105 -8.85 9.78 -13.03
N VAL A 106 -9.80 9.86 -13.95
CA VAL A 106 -9.58 10.52 -15.24
C VAL A 106 -9.89 12.01 -15.06
N THR A 107 -8.86 12.83 -14.90
CA THR A 107 -9.02 14.29 -14.94
C THR A 107 -9.29 14.71 -16.39
N LYS A 108 -10.46 15.32 -16.66
CA LYS A 108 -10.65 16.01 -17.94
C LYS A 108 -9.63 17.16 -17.98
N SER A 109 -8.76 17.15 -19.00
CA SER A 109 -7.68 18.10 -19.30
C SER A 109 -6.32 17.85 -18.62
N HIS A 110 -5.44 17.11 -19.30
CA HIS A 110 -4.21 17.61 -19.95
C HIS A 110 -3.53 16.44 -20.66
N PHE A 111 -3.22 16.62 -21.95
CA PHE A 111 -2.41 15.69 -22.74
C PHE A 111 -1.02 15.58 -22.10
N PHE A 112 -0.73 14.47 -21.42
CA PHE A 112 0.65 14.12 -21.11
C PHE A 112 1.31 13.63 -22.39
N ARG A 113 2.10 14.50 -23.02
CA ARG A 113 2.99 14.12 -24.12
C ARG A 113 4.28 13.59 -23.49
N TRP A 114 4.42 12.27 -23.42
CA TRP A 114 5.71 11.65 -23.13
C TRP A 114 6.66 12.00 -24.28
N VAL A 115 7.75 12.70 -23.98
CA VAL A 115 8.90 12.82 -24.87
C VAL A 115 9.92 11.81 -24.35
N TYR A 116 10.28 10.85 -25.21
CA TYR A 116 11.36 9.90 -24.96
C TYR A 116 12.72 10.62 -24.94
#